data_AF-A0A934JW20-F1
#
_entry.id   AF-A0A934JW20-F1
#
_cell.length_a   1.000
_cell.length_b   1.000
_cell.length_c   1.000
_cell.angle_alpha   90.00
_cell.angle_beta   90.00
_cell.angle_gamma   90.00
#
_symmetry.space_group_name_H-M   'P 1'
#
loop_
_entity.id
_entity.type
_entity.pdbx_description
1 polymer ?
#
loop_
_entity_poly.entity_id
_entity_poly.type
_entity_poly.pdbx_seq_one_letter_code
_entity_poly.pdbx_strand_id
1 'polypeptide(L)'
;MTTEIEPTRSALGDETPPDPEVVEHARRRTFTAEYRMRIVREADACREKGQIGALLRREGLYSSHLTDWRKQRDQGGLAALSRSRGRKPKYSAAEREAAQLRRENDKLKKDLSTARMVINVQKNVSALLGIALESAEPRNDR
;
A
#
# COMPACT_ATOMS: atom_id res chain seq x y z
N MET A 1 -3.02 -32.19 -76.82
CA MET A 1 -4.17 -32.20 -75.89
C MET A 1 -3.82 -31.23 -74.78
N THR A 2 -4.50 -30.09 -74.80
CA THR A 2 -4.34 -28.96 -73.88
C THR A 2 -5.28 -29.17 -72.71
N THR A 3 -4.79 -29.03 -71.47
CA THR A 3 -5.65 -28.78 -70.33
C THR A 3 -4.97 -27.81 -69.38
N GLU A 4 -5.53 -26.62 -69.29
CA GLU A 4 -5.30 -25.61 -68.26
C GLU A 4 -5.81 -26.12 -66.91
N ILE A 5 -5.12 -25.80 -65.81
CA ILE A 5 -5.69 -25.79 -64.46
C ILE A 5 -5.17 -24.53 -63.75
N GLU A 6 -6.12 -23.73 -63.27
CA GLU A 6 -6.00 -22.42 -62.62
C GLU A 6 -5.28 -22.40 -61.25
N PRO A 7 -4.86 -21.21 -60.77
CA PRO A 7 -4.14 -21.05 -59.52
C PRO A 7 -5.08 -20.91 -58.32
N THR A 8 -5.08 -21.88 -57.40
CA THR A 8 -5.84 -21.76 -56.14
C THR A 8 -4.97 -21.14 -55.05
N ARG A 9 -5.27 -19.88 -54.73
CA ARG A 9 -4.79 -19.13 -53.57
C ARG A 9 -5.32 -19.81 -52.29
N SER A 10 -4.47 -20.49 -51.52
CA SER A 10 -4.82 -20.94 -50.17
C SER A 10 -4.15 -20.05 -49.13
N ALA A 11 -5.01 -19.36 -48.37
CA ALA A 11 -4.67 -18.57 -47.20
C ALA A 11 -4.36 -19.47 -45.99
N LEU A 12 -3.71 -18.87 -44.99
CA LEU A 12 -3.67 -19.26 -43.58
C LEU A 12 -2.75 -20.44 -43.22
N GLY A 13 -1.44 -20.17 -43.19
CA GLY A 13 -0.55 -20.79 -42.21
C GLY A 13 -0.44 -19.84 -41.01
N ASP A 14 -1.34 -19.98 -40.04
CA ASP A 14 -1.15 -19.45 -38.69
C ASP A 14 -0.06 -20.29 -38.02
N GLU A 15 1.20 -20.02 -38.36
CA GLU A 15 2.34 -20.57 -37.64
C GLU A 15 2.48 -19.80 -36.33
N THR A 16 1.65 -20.14 -35.34
CA THR A 16 1.92 -19.76 -33.96
C THR A 16 3.25 -20.41 -33.56
N PRO A 17 4.27 -19.65 -33.12
CA PRO A 17 5.54 -20.21 -32.69
C PRO A 17 5.30 -21.24 -31.57
N PRO A 18 6.04 -22.35 -31.54
CA PRO A 18 5.91 -23.33 -30.46
C PRO A 18 6.14 -22.67 -29.11
N ASP A 19 5.26 -22.96 -28.15
CA ASP A 19 5.28 -22.43 -26.80
C ASP A 19 6.64 -22.72 -26.15
N PRO A 20 7.43 -21.70 -25.75
CA PRO A 20 8.76 -21.93 -25.20
C PRO A 20 8.65 -22.72 -23.89
N GLU A 21 9.27 -23.90 -23.87
CA GLU A 21 9.39 -24.77 -22.68
C GLU A 21 10.03 -24.05 -21.48
N VAL A 22 10.72 -22.93 -21.74
CA VAL A 22 11.32 -22.05 -20.75
C VAL A 22 10.37 -20.89 -20.45
N VAL A 23 9.73 -20.96 -19.28
CA VAL A 23 8.93 -19.86 -18.73
C VAL A 23 9.76 -18.58 -18.68
N GLU A 24 9.30 -17.48 -19.29
CA GLU A 24 10.03 -16.21 -19.42
C GLU A 24 10.62 -15.67 -18.11
N HIS A 25 10.04 -16.04 -16.96
CA HIS A 25 10.46 -15.55 -15.66
C HIS A 25 10.58 -16.69 -14.64
N ALA A 26 11.80 -16.92 -14.16
CA ALA A 26 12.05 -17.84 -13.05
C ALA A 26 11.34 -17.35 -11.77
N ARG A 27 10.24 -18.00 -11.40
CA ARG A 27 9.54 -17.73 -10.13
C ARG A 27 10.35 -18.25 -8.96
N ARG A 28 10.97 -17.34 -8.21
CA ARG A 28 11.63 -17.68 -6.93
C ARG A 28 10.58 -18.11 -5.90
N ARG A 29 10.84 -19.21 -5.20
CA ARG A 29 9.97 -19.73 -4.13
C ARG A 29 9.82 -18.69 -3.00
N THR A 30 8.58 -18.35 -2.66
CA THR A 30 8.25 -17.48 -1.53
C THR A 30 7.61 -18.28 -0.39
N PHE A 31 8.12 -18.14 0.82
CA PHE A 31 7.56 -18.78 2.01
C PHE A 31 6.55 -17.87 2.69
N THR A 32 5.28 -18.28 2.76
CA THR A 32 4.23 -17.58 3.53
C THR A 32 4.53 -17.64 5.03
N ALA A 33 4.02 -16.67 5.80
CA ALA A 33 4.24 -16.65 7.26
C ALA A 33 3.68 -17.91 7.95
N GLU A 34 2.52 -18.39 7.50
CA GLU A 34 1.90 -19.63 7.96
C GLU A 34 2.76 -20.85 7.69
N TYR A 35 3.31 -20.95 6.47
CA TYR A 35 4.24 -22.03 6.11
C TYR A 35 5.44 -22.04 7.06
N ARG A 36 6.07 -20.88 7.27
CA ARG A 36 7.22 -20.76 8.18
C ARG A 36 6.85 -21.17 9.61
N MET A 37 5.70 -20.73 10.11
CA MET A 37 5.25 -21.04 11.46
C MET A 37 4.96 -22.53 11.64
N ARG A 38 4.34 -23.18 10.65
CA ARG A 38 4.10 -24.62 10.63
C ARG A 38 5.41 -25.40 10.72
N ILE A 39 6.40 -25.04 9.89
CA ILE A 39 7.71 -25.71 9.91
C ILE A 39 8.43 -25.50 11.24
N VAL A 40 8.40 -24.29 11.81
CA VAL A 40 9.02 -24.04 13.13
C VAL A 40 8.35 -24.89 14.21
N ARG A 41 7.01 -24.98 14.23
CA ARG A 41 6.28 -25.84 15.18
C ARG A 41 6.62 -27.32 15.01
N GLU A 42 6.68 -27.80 13.77
CA GLU A 42 7.03 -29.19 13.48
C GLU A 42 8.47 -29.50 13.90
N ALA A 43 9.41 -28.59 13.63
CA ALA A 43 10.80 -28.71 14.04
C ALA A 43 10.99 -28.66 15.56
N ASP A 44 10.13 -27.97 16.29
CA ASP A 44 10.14 -27.93 17.76
C ASP A 44 9.48 -29.19 18.37
N ALA A 45 8.60 -29.86 17.62
CA ALA A 45 8.00 -31.14 18.01
C ALA A 45 8.95 -32.33 17.80
N CYS A 46 9.97 -32.21 16.95
CA CYS A 46 10.99 -33.23 16.76
C CYS A 46 11.82 -33.45 18.04
N ARG A 47 11.87 -34.69 18.54
CA ARG A 47 12.59 -35.06 19.78
C ARG A 47 13.77 -35.98 19.55
N GLU A 48 13.77 -36.74 18.44
CA GLU A 48 14.84 -37.70 18.14
C GLU A 48 15.93 -37.08 17.29
N LYS A 49 17.16 -37.60 17.42
CA LYS A 49 18.30 -37.19 16.60
C LYS A 49 18.01 -37.50 15.13
N GLY A 50 18.14 -36.49 14.27
CA GLY A 50 17.98 -36.63 12.82
C GLY A 50 16.58 -36.32 12.28
N GLN A 51 15.53 -36.24 13.12
CA GLN A 51 14.17 -35.89 12.69
C GLN A 51 14.11 -34.49 12.05
N ILE A 52 14.78 -33.51 12.66
CA ILE A 52 14.90 -32.15 12.10
C ILE A 52 15.56 -32.19 10.72
N GLY A 53 16.62 -32.99 10.56
CA GLY A 53 17.31 -33.13 9.27
C GLY A 53 16.45 -33.80 8.20
N ALA A 54 15.60 -34.77 8.58
CA ALA A 54 14.63 -35.40 7.68
C ALA A 54 13.54 -34.42 7.23
N LEU A 55 13.01 -33.63 8.17
CA LEU A 55 12.04 -32.56 7.92
C LEU A 55 12.60 -31.52 6.92
N LEU A 56 13.82 -31.03 7.16
CA LEU A 56 14.45 -30.03 6.30
C LEU A 56 14.69 -30.55 4.87
N ARG A 57 15.09 -31.81 4.71
CA ARG A 57 15.27 -32.43 3.39
C ARG A 57 13.94 -32.60 2.65
N ARG A 58 12.88 -33.03 3.34
CA ARG A 58 11.53 -33.16 2.76
C ARG A 58 10.98 -31.83 2.25
N GLU A 59 11.24 -30.75 2.99
CA GLU A 59 10.73 -29.41 2.69
C GLU A 59 11.66 -28.59 1.77
N GLY A 60 12.86 -29.12 1.45
CA GLY A 60 13.90 -28.44 0.68
C GLY A 60 14.42 -27.17 1.40
N LEU A 61 14.60 -27.25 2.72
CA LEU A 61 15.00 -26.14 3.57
C LEU A 61 16.42 -26.34 4.10
N TYR A 62 17.14 -25.23 4.29
CA TYR A 62 18.44 -25.22 4.95
C TYR A 62 18.29 -24.87 6.44
N SER A 63 19.27 -25.26 7.26
CA SER A 63 19.28 -25.00 8.70
C SER A 63 19.20 -23.50 9.03
N SER A 64 19.78 -22.63 8.20
CA SER A 64 19.71 -21.18 8.37
C SER A 64 18.27 -20.65 8.33
N HIS A 65 17.40 -21.22 7.49
CA HIS A 65 15.99 -20.84 7.44
C HIS A 65 15.32 -21.07 8.79
N LEU A 66 15.57 -22.24 9.40
CA LEU A 66 14.96 -22.59 10.68
C LEU A 66 15.45 -21.68 11.80
N THR A 67 16.75 -21.39 11.85
CA THR A 67 17.34 -20.46 12.83
C THR A 67 16.73 -19.06 12.70
N ASP A 68 16.63 -18.56 11.46
CA ASP A 68 16.06 -17.24 11.19
C ASP A 68 14.57 -17.16 11.55
N TRP A 69 13.80 -18.21 11.25
CA TRP A 69 12.37 -18.23 11.53
C TRP A 69 12.07 -18.39 13.02
N ARG A 70 12.89 -19.14 13.78
CA ARG A 70 12.82 -19.19 15.24
C ARG A 70 13.04 -17.80 15.85
N LYS A 71 14.11 -17.12 15.43
CA LYS A 71 14.39 -15.73 15.85
C LYS A 71 13.26 -14.77 15.50
N GLN A 72 12.70 -14.86 14.30
CA GLN A 72 11.55 -14.03 13.89
C GLN A 72 10.33 -14.30 14.77
N ARG A 73 10.00 -15.58 15.02
CA ARG A 73 8.89 -15.94 15.91
C ARG A 73 9.10 -15.36 17.31
N ASP A 74 10.28 -15.48 17.88
CA ASP A 74 10.55 -15.00 19.25
C ASP A 74 10.49 -13.46 19.34
N GLN A 75 10.72 -12.76 18.23
CA GLN A 75 10.63 -11.28 18.13
C GLN A 75 9.23 -10.73 17.84
N GLY A 76 8.22 -11.56 17.56
CA GLY A 76 6.88 -11.07 17.24
C GLY A 76 5.96 -12.03 16.48
N GLY A 77 6.16 -13.34 16.63
CA GLY A 77 5.28 -14.39 16.11
C GLY A 77 5.00 -14.29 14.61
N LEU A 78 3.72 -14.41 14.25
CA LEU A 78 3.26 -14.35 12.85
C LEU A 78 3.54 -13.00 12.18
N ALA A 79 3.35 -11.89 12.91
CA ALA A 79 3.60 -10.56 12.39
C ALA A 79 5.08 -10.33 12.06
N ALA A 80 5.98 -10.99 12.79
CA ALA A 80 7.40 -10.94 12.49
C ALA A 80 7.80 -11.81 11.29
N LEU A 81 7.15 -12.96 11.11
CA LEU A 81 7.38 -13.88 9.98
C LEU A 81 6.82 -13.36 8.65
N SER A 82 5.80 -12.50 8.68
CA SER A 82 5.24 -11.85 7.49
C SER A 82 6.05 -10.64 7.01
N ARG A 83 6.97 -10.12 7.83
CA ARG A 83 7.82 -8.99 7.44
C ARG A 83 8.76 -9.39 6.30
N SER A 84 8.69 -8.65 5.20
CA SER A 84 9.66 -8.77 4.12
C SER A 84 11.05 -8.33 4.59
N ARG A 85 12.09 -9.07 4.19
CA ARG A 85 13.48 -8.66 4.43
C ARG A 85 13.77 -7.43 3.56
N GLY A 86 14.18 -6.33 4.17
CA GLY A 86 14.52 -5.11 3.44
C GLY A 86 14.49 -3.84 4.30
N ARG A 87 14.77 -2.71 3.67
CA ARG A 87 14.78 -1.38 4.29
C ARG A 87 13.41 -1.10 4.92
N LYS A 88 13.37 -0.92 6.23
CA LYS A 88 12.16 -0.48 6.93
C LYS A 88 11.75 0.90 6.38
N PRO A 89 10.45 1.15 6.13
CA PRO A 89 10.00 2.48 5.76
C PRO A 89 10.39 3.47 6.87
N LYS A 90 10.92 4.64 6.50
CA LYS A 90 11.37 5.67 7.45
C LYS A 90 10.25 6.20 8.36
N TYR A 91 9.01 6.13 7.88
CA TYR A 91 7.81 6.55 8.60
C TYR A 91 6.79 5.42 8.60
N SER A 92 6.20 5.17 9.77
CA SER A 92 5.05 4.29 9.93
C SER A 92 3.82 4.85 9.21
N ALA A 93 2.81 4.00 8.97
CA ALA A 93 1.54 4.44 8.40
C ALA A 93 0.90 5.56 9.25
N ALA A 94 0.91 5.37 10.57
CA ALA A 94 0.41 6.35 11.53
C ALA A 94 1.15 7.70 11.47
N GLU A 95 2.47 7.70 11.26
CA GLU A 95 3.25 8.94 11.12
C GLU A 95 2.92 9.69 9.82
N ARG A 96 2.62 8.96 8.73
CA ARG A 96 2.17 9.59 7.47
C ARG A 96 0.80 10.21 7.63
N GLU A 97 -0.13 9.50 8.24
CA GLU A 97 -1.47 10.00 8.54
C GLU A 97 -1.41 11.23 9.45
N ALA A 98 -0.61 11.19 10.52
CA ALA A 98 -0.42 12.32 11.40
C ALA A 98 0.15 13.55 10.66
N ALA A 99 1.10 13.35 9.74
CA ALA A 99 1.65 14.43 8.93
C ALA A 99 0.60 15.03 7.98
N GLN A 100 -0.26 14.19 7.38
CA GLN A 100 -1.34 14.64 6.51
C GLN A 100 -2.40 15.41 7.31
N LEU A 101 -2.87 14.86 8.43
CA LEU A 101 -3.85 15.50 9.30
C LEU A 101 -3.36 16.86 9.82
N ARG A 102 -2.07 16.98 10.16
CA ARG A 102 -1.48 18.26 10.57
C ARG A 102 -1.58 19.32 9.46
N ARG A 103 -1.24 18.95 8.22
CA ARG A 103 -1.34 19.86 7.06
C ARG A 103 -2.78 20.30 6.81
N GLU A 104 -3.73 19.38 6.90
CA GLU A 104 -5.15 19.68 6.74
C GLU A 104 -5.64 20.61 7.87
N ASN A 105 -5.24 20.34 9.11
CA ASN A 105 -5.60 21.18 10.26
C ASN A 105 -5.05 22.61 10.11
N ASP A 106 -3.80 22.76 9.66
CA ASP A 106 -3.19 24.07 9.42
C ASP A 106 -3.87 24.84 8.29
N LYS A 107 -4.27 24.14 7.22
CA LYS A 107 -5.05 24.74 6.12
C LYS A 107 -6.40 25.22 6.64
N LEU A 108 -7.15 24.36 7.33
CA LEU A 108 -8.47 24.70 7.87
C LEU A 108 -8.39 25.88 8.85
N LYS A 109 -7.35 25.96 9.68
CA LYS A 109 -7.13 27.11 10.58
C LYS A 109 -6.94 28.42 9.82
N LYS A 110 -6.19 28.40 8.71
CA LYS A 110 -5.99 29.59 7.87
C LYS A 110 -7.30 30.03 7.20
N ASP A 111 -8.07 29.07 6.68
CA ASP A 111 -9.36 29.34 6.05
C ASP A 111 -10.35 29.94 7.06
N LEU A 112 -10.38 29.37 8.28
CA LEU A 112 -11.22 29.86 9.38
C LEU A 112 -10.78 31.27 9.82
N SER A 113 -9.48 31.54 9.90
CA SER A 113 -8.98 32.89 10.20
C SER A 113 -9.38 33.91 9.13
N THR A 114 -9.35 33.52 7.85
CA THR A 114 -9.76 34.37 6.73
C THR A 114 -11.25 34.67 6.81
N ALA A 115 -12.08 33.65 7.03
CA ALA A 115 -13.53 33.83 7.18
C ALA A 115 -13.88 34.74 8.36
N ARG A 116 -13.20 34.59 9.50
CA ARG A 116 -13.36 35.48 10.67
C ARG A 116 -12.98 36.93 10.35
N MET A 117 -11.92 37.14 9.56
CA MET A 117 -11.52 38.49 9.14
C MET A 117 -12.61 39.15 8.29
N VAL A 118 -13.16 38.42 7.31
CA VAL A 118 -14.27 38.92 6.48
C VAL A 118 -15.48 39.31 7.33
N ILE A 119 -15.87 38.45 8.27
CA ILE A 119 -16.98 38.72 9.20
C ILE A 119 -16.72 40.00 10.02
N ASN A 120 -15.50 40.20 10.51
CA ASN A 120 -15.15 41.40 11.28
C ASN A 120 -15.23 42.67 10.42
N VAL A 121 -14.72 42.62 9.18
CA VAL A 121 -14.83 43.76 8.25
C VAL A 121 -16.30 44.09 7.98
N GLN A 122 -17.14 43.08 7.71
CA GLN A 122 -18.57 43.27 7.49
C GLN A 122 -19.24 43.93 8.71
N LYS A 123 -18.99 43.43 9.92
CA LYS A 123 -19.52 44.02 11.16
C LYS A 123 -19.11 45.48 11.33
N ASN A 124 -17.83 45.80 11.09
CA ASN A 124 -17.32 47.16 11.22
C ASN A 124 -17.97 48.11 10.22
N VAL A 125 -18.13 47.69 8.96
CA VAL A 125 -18.80 48.49 7.93
C VAL A 125 -20.27 48.73 8.28
N SER A 126 -21.00 47.70 8.71
CA SER A 126 -22.39 47.84 9.15
C SER A 126 -22.54 48.78 10.35
N ALA A 127 -21.62 48.71 11.32
CA ALA A 127 -21.62 49.62 12.47
C ALA A 127 -21.38 51.08 12.06
N LEU A 128 -20.39 51.33 11.19
CA LEU A 128 -20.10 52.67 10.67
C LEU A 128 -21.27 53.25 9.86
N LEU A 129 -21.88 52.44 8.99
CA LEU A 129 -23.04 52.87 8.21
C LEU A 129 -24.27 53.09 9.10
N GLY A 130 -24.49 52.25 10.11
CA GLY A 130 -25.57 52.45 11.09
C GLY A 130 -25.42 53.78 11.83
N ILE A 131 -24.21 54.10 12.30
CA ILE A 131 -23.90 55.40 12.93
C ILE A 131 -24.12 56.55 11.94
N ALA A 132 -23.68 56.40 10.69
CA ALA A 132 -23.85 57.44 9.67
C ALA A 132 -25.33 57.70 9.32
N LEU A 133 -26.14 56.63 9.23
CA LEU A 133 -27.59 56.72 8.99
C LEU A 133 -28.33 57.36 10.18
N GLU A 134 -28.01 56.98 11.41
CA GLU A 134 -28.56 57.62 12.63
C GLU A 134 -28.24 59.12 12.68
N SER A 135 -27.05 59.52 12.22
CA SER A 135 -26.66 60.93 12.14
C SER A 135 -27.31 61.71 10.99
N ALA A 136 -27.92 61.02 10.03
CA ALA A 136 -28.52 61.59 8.83
C ALA A 136 -30.05 61.74 8.91
N GLU A 137 -30.69 61.24 9.98
CA GLU A 137 -32.11 61.53 10.22
C GLU A 137 -32.26 63.00 10.66
N PRO A 138 -33.03 63.84 9.94
CA PRO A 138 -33.32 65.18 10.41
C PRO A 138 -34.15 65.06 11.70
N ARG A 139 -33.64 65.63 12.81
CA ARG A 139 -34.42 65.85 14.03
C ARG A 139 -35.70 66.60 13.67
N ASN A 140 -36.79 65.86 13.53
CA ASN A 140 -38.10 66.42 13.31
C ASN A 140 -38.64 66.81 14.68
N ASP A 141 -38.16 67.95 15.18
CA ASP A 141 -38.71 68.60 16.36
C ASP A 141 -40.03 69.26 15.95
N ARG A 142 -41.14 68.66 16.38
CA ARG A 142 -42.49 69.25 16.38
C ARG A 142 -42.90 69.62 17.78
#